data_AF-A0A927A0U3-F1
#
_entry.id   AF-A0A927A0U3-F1
#
_cell.length_a   1.000
_cell.length_b   1.000
_cell.length_c   1.000
_cell.angle_alpha   90.00
_cell.angle_beta   90.00
_cell.angle_gamma   90.00
#
_symmetry.space_group_name_H-M   'P 1'
#
loop_
_entity.id
_entity.type
_entity.pdbx_description
1 polymer ?
#
loop_
_entity_poly.entity_id
_entity_poly.type
_entity_poly.pdbx_seq_one_letter_code
_entity_poly.pdbx_strand_id
1 'polypeptide(L)'
;MTNPTVENLVIIGSGPAGYTAAIYAGRANLKPVVFEGFQAGGLPGGQLMTTTEVENFPGFPQGITGPDLMDNMKAQAERWGAELYTEDVISVDLSQRPFTIRSQERELKAHSLIIATGATAKRLGLPSEHQFWSRGISACAICDGATPIFRGAELAVIGAGDSAAEEAIYLTKYGSQVHLLVRSEKMRASKAMQDRVLSNPKIKVHWHTEAVDVVGKGNMTGVQVRNNQTGEESTINAKGLFYAVGHKPNTDLFQGQLELDEVGYIVTQHGGVETSLEGVFAAGDVQDHEFRQAITAAGTGCMAAMLAERWLSSKNLIHEFHHQPETANNELATQPETQKAETEFNLQATRHEGGYALRKLFHESDRLLLVKYVSPGCGPCHTLKPILNKVVDEFDGKIHFVEIDIDKDRDIAENAGVTGTPTVQLFKDKELVKELKGVKQKSEYRQLIESNL
;
A
#
# COMPACT_ATOMS: atom_id res chain seq x y z
N MET A 1 23.76 8.99 29.74
CA MET A 1 22.96 7.95 29.05
C MET A 1 21.51 8.28 29.32
N THR A 2 20.83 8.90 28.37
CA THR A 2 19.39 9.15 28.45
C THR A 2 18.69 7.80 28.49
N ASN A 3 17.86 7.55 29.50
CA ASN A 3 16.98 6.38 29.49
C ASN A 3 16.17 6.41 28.18
N PRO A 4 16.08 5.29 27.43
CA PRO A 4 15.25 5.26 26.23
C PRO A 4 13.81 5.62 26.62
N THR A 5 13.24 6.62 25.94
CA THR A 5 11.83 7.01 26.10
C THR A 5 10.95 5.79 25.83
N VAL A 6 10.01 5.53 26.72
CA VAL A 6 9.02 4.46 26.53
C VAL A 6 7.77 5.08 25.94
N GLU A 7 7.39 4.63 24.75
CA GLU A 7 6.20 5.07 24.06
C GLU A 7 4.94 4.47 24.71
N ASN A 8 3.85 5.23 24.75
CA ASN A 8 2.56 4.69 25.19
C ASN A 8 2.12 3.55 24.28
N LEU A 9 2.17 3.79 22.96
CA LEU A 9 1.62 2.91 21.94
C LEU A 9 2.46 2.96 20.67
N VAL A 10 2.91 1.80 20.22
CA VAL A 10 3.47 1.60 18.88
C VAL A 10 2.47 0.86 18.00
N ILE A 11 2.37 1.26 16.74
CA ILE A 11 1.54 0.65 15.71
C ILE A 11 2.48 0.17 14.59
N ILE A 12 2.38 -1.09 14.20
CA ILE A 12 3.17 -1.66 13.10
C ILE A 12 2.24 -1.89 11.91
N GLY A 13 2.41 -1.09 10.86
CA GLY A 13 1.63 -1.14 9.63
C GLY A 13 0.87 0.17 9.36
N SER A 14 0.76 0.52 8.09
CA SER A 14 0.23 1.79 7.57
C SER A 14 -1.01 1.63 6.68
N GLY A 15 -1.67 0.46 6.71
CA GLY A 15 -2.95 0.31 6.02
C GLY A 15 -4.09 1.09 6.71
N PRO A 16 -5.33 0.94 6.23
CA PRO A 16 -6.50 1.57 6.85
C PRO A 16 -6.63 1.29 8.36
N ALA A 17 -6.29 0.07 8.80
CA ALA A 17 -6.28 -0.30 10.22
C ALA A 17 -5.26 0.51 11.02
N GLY A 18 -4.01 0.61 10.54
CA GLY A 18 -2.92 1.30 11.22
C GLY A 18 -3.16 2.81 11.34
N TYR A 19 -3.54 3.47 10.24
CA TYR A 19 -3.84 4.90 10.28
C TYR A 19 -5.09 5.21 11.09
N THR A 20 -6.15 4.38 11.03
CA THR A 20 -7.32 4.59 11.88
C THR A 20 -6.95 4.45 13.36
N ALA A 21 -6.15 3.43 13.71
CA ALA A 21 -5.67 3.27 15.08
C ALA A 21 -4.86 4.50 15.53
N ALA A 22 -3.97 5.02 14.67
CA ALA A 22 -3.18 6.21 14.96
C ALA A 22 -4.04 7.47 15.18
N ILE A 23 -5.09 7.67 14.36
CA ILE A 23 -6.03 8.79 14.53
C ILE A 23 -6.71 8.73 15.90
N TYR A 24 -7.24 7.57 16.28
CA TYR A 24 -7.94 7.41 17.57
C TYR A 24 -6.99 7.55 18.75
N ALA A 25 -5.81 6.93 18.71
CA ALA A 25 -4.81 7.04 19.75
C ALA A 25 -4.25 8.47 19.89
N GLY A 26 -4.01 9.17 18.77
CA GLY A 26 -3.58 10.57 18.76
C GLY A 26 -4.62 11.49 19.41
N ARG A 27 -5.91 11.29 19.08
CA ARG A 27 -7.02 12.02 19.71
C ARG A 27 -7.20 11.73 21.19
N ALA A 28 -6.72 10.57 21.66
CA ALA A 28 -6.65 10.20 23.07
C ALA A 28 -5.37 10.70 23.76
N ASN A 29 -4.61 11.62 23.14
CA ASN A 29 -3.37 12.18 23.67
C ASN A 29 -2.28 11.13 23.95
N LEU A 30 -2.29 9.99 23.24
CA LEU A 30 -1.29 8.92 23.45
C LEU A 30 0.00 9.12 22.65
N LYS A 31 0.02 10.08 21.70
CA LYS A 31 1.16 10.33 20.78
C LYS A 31 1.68 9.03 20.12
N PRO A 32 0.83 8.32 19.36
CA PRO A 32 1.19 7.00 18.84
C PRO A 32 2.36 7.09 17.85
N VAL A 33 3.28 6.14 17.95
CA VAL A 33 4.33 5.92 16.94
C VAL A 33 3.84 4.88 15.94
N VAL A 34 3.99 5.15 14.64
CA VAL A 34 3.60 4.23 13.56
C VAL A 34 4.81 3.89 12.70
N PHE A 35 5.09 2.59 12.57
CA PHE A 35 6.01 2.09 11.55
C PHE A 35 5.22 1.80 10.27
N GLU A 36 5.51 2.57 9.22
CA GLU A 36 4.74 2.52 7.99
C GLU A 36 5.14 1.37 7.06
N GLY A 37 6.30 0.75 7.27
CA GLY A 37 6.92 -0.17 6.31
C GLY A 37 7.70 0.58 5.24
N PHE A 38 8.60 -0.15 4.57
CA PHE A 38 9.43 0.39 3.51
C PHE A 38 9.68 -0.63 2.38
N GLN A 39 10.31 -1.77 2.69
CA GLN A 39 10.55 -2.87 1.76
C GLN A 39 9.74 -4.10 2.16
N ALA A 40 10.04 -4.67 3.32
CA ALA A 40 9.38 -5.88 3.83
C ALA A 40 7.91 -5.61 4.18
N GLY A 41 7.62 -4.43 4.75
CA GLY A 41 6.27 -3.97 5.04
C GLY A 41 5.48 -3.48 3.81
N GLY A 42 6.11 -3.43 2.63
CA GLY A 42 5.52 -2.88 1.42
C GLY A 42 5.45 -1.35 1.39
N LEU A 43 4.69 -0.81 0.43
CA LEU A 43 4.48 0.63 0.31
C LEU A 43 3.66 1.16 1.51
N PRO A 44 4.08 2.25 2.16
CA PRO A 44 3.26 2.99 3.11
C PRO A 44 1.85 3.28 2.57
N GLY A 45 0.82 2.89 3.31
CA GLY A 45 -0.58 2.83 2.84
C GLY A 45 -1.06 1.40 2.54
N GLY A 46 -0.16 0.43 2.47
CA GLY A 46 -0.51 -0.99 2.28
C GLY A 46 -1.09 -1.30 0.90
N GLN A 47 -1.96 -2.32 0.83
CA GLN A 47 -2.46 -2.87 -0.43
C GLN A 47 -3.19 -1.85 -1.32
N LEU A 48 -3.83 -0.83 -0.73
CA LEU A 48 -4.52 0.22 -1.47
C LEU A 48 -3.59 1.08 -2.33
N MET A 49 -2.28 1.10 -2.04
CA MET A 49 -1.30 1.79 -2.89
C MET A 49 -1.11 1.13 -4.26
N THR A 50 -1.66 -0.07 -4.45
CA THR A 50 -1.57 -0.85 -5.69
C THR A 50 -2.90 -0.95 -6.43
N THR A 51 -3.97 -0.39 -5.87
CA THR A 51 -5.27 -0.28 -6.55
C THR A 51 -5.42 1.08 -7.22
N THR A 52 -6.25 1.14 -8.26
CA THR A 52 -6.56 2.38 -8.98
C THR A 52 -7.68 3.14 -8.29
N GLU A 53 -8.90 2.61 -8.30
CA GLU A 53 -10.11 3.26 -7.78
C GLU A 53 -10.70 2.47 -6.61
N VAL A 54 -11.24 3.20 -5.63
CA VAL A 54 -11.94 2.66 -4.46
C VAL A 54 -13.35 3.24 -4.44
N GLU A 55 -14.32 2.42 -4.81
CA GLU A 55 -15.75 2.82 -4.86
C GLU A 55 -16.56 2.39 -3.62
N ASN A 56 -15.96 1.57 -2.75
CA ASN A 56 -16.67 0.91 -1.64
C ASN A 56 -16.20 1.38 -0.25
N PHE A 57 -15.40 2.45 -0.18
CA PHE A 57 -15.09 3.13 1.09
C PHE A 57 -16.10 4.27 1.31
N PRO A 58 -16.93 4.23 2.37
CA PRO A 58 -17.99 5.21 2.58
C PRO A 58 -17.42 6.62 2.82
N GLY A 59 -18.10 7.63 2.28
CA GLY A 59 -17.67 9.04 2.34
C GLY A 59 -17.17 9.60 1.01
N PHE A 60 -16.92 8.74 0.01
CA PHE A 60 -16.44 9.12 -1.33
C PHE A 60 -17.48 8.74 -2.41
N PRO A 61 -18.56 9.53 -2.59
CA PRO A 61 -19.66 9.17 -3.49
C PRO A 61 -19.27 9.14 -4.98
N GLN A 62 -18.13 9.72 -5.34
CA GLN A 62 -17.58 9.70 -6.71
C GLN A 62 -16.42 8.71 -6.86
N GLY A 63 -16.17 7.87 -5.86
CA GLY A 63 -14.92 7.11 -5.75
C GLY A 63 -13.74 7.98 -5.29
N ILE A 64 -12.63 7.33 -5.02
CA ILE A 64 -11.34 7.93 -4.70
C ILE A 64 -10.24 6.96 -5.10
N THR A 65 -9.08 7.45 -5.52
CA THR A 65 -7.97 6.55 -5.78
C THR A 65 -7.46 5.89 -4.50
N GLY A 66 -6.91 4.68 -4.61
CA GLY A 66 -6.29 4.00 -3.48
C GLY A 66 -5.20 4.84 -2.79
N PRO A 67 -4.23 5.41 -3.54
CA PRO A 67 -3.22 6.32 -3.01
C PRO A 67 -3.81 7.58 -2.34
N ASP A 68 -4.78 8.26 -2.94
CA ASP A 68 -5.35 9.48 -2.36
C ASP A 68 -6.11 9.20 -1.06
N LEU A 69 -6.81 8.07 -0.98
CA LEU A 69 -7.45 7.63 0.26
C LEU A 69 -6.41 7.43 1.37
N MET A 70 -5.25 6.82 1.04
CA MET A 70 -4.20 6.57 2.02
C MET A 70 -3.45 7.81 2.45
N ASP A 71 -3.20 8.74 1.52
CA ASP A 71 -2.64 10.05 1.86
C ASP A 71 -3.57 10.85 2.78
N ASN A 72 -4.88 10.81 2.53
CA ASN A 72 -5.86 11.47 3.41
C ASN A 72 -5.86 10.87 4.82
N MET A 73 -5.83 9.54 4.94
CA MET A 73 -5.78 8.88 6.25
C MET A 73 -4.45 9.14 6.98
N LYS A 74 -3.32 9.14 6.25
CA LYS A 74 -2.01 9.50 6.78
C LYS A 74 -2.00 10.94 7.31
N ALA A 75 -2.42 11.90 6.50
CA ALA A 75 -2.48 13.31 6.88
C ALA A 75 -3.37 13.53 8.11
N GLN A 76 -4.47 12.78 8.22
CA GLN A 76 -5.33 12.82 9.40
C GLN A 76 -4.63 12.25 10.65
N ALA A 77 -3.84 11.18 10.53
CA ALA A 77 -3.05 10.65 11.63
C ALA A 77 -1.98 11.66 12.09
N GLU A 78 -1.21 12.24 11.17
CA GLU A 78 -0.19 13.27 11.45
C GLU A 78 -0.80 14.50 12.14
N ARG A 79 -1.96 14.97 11.65
CA ARG A 79 -2.70 16.09 12.24
C ARG A 79 -3.02 15.89 13.73
N TRP A 80 -3.23 14.64 14.16
CA TRP A 80 -3.52 14.29 15.55
C TRP A 80 -2.28 13.87 16.35
N GLY A 81 -1.08 14.17 15.84
CA GLY A 81 0.18 14.01 16.55
C GLY A 81 0.76 12.60 16.48
N ALA A 82 0.35 11.78 15.51
CA ALA A 82 1.02 10.51 15.26
C ALA A 82 2.43 10.75 14.69
N GLU A 83 3.43 10.05 15.25
CA GLU A 83 4.79 10.07 14.72
C GLU A 83 4.98 8.91 13.74
N LEU A 84 5.19 9.23 12.46
CA LEU A 84 5.29 8.24 11.40
C LEU A 84 6.74 8.00 10.98
N TYR A 85 7.17 6.74 10.99
CA TYR A 85 8.48 6.30 10.52
C TYR A 85 8.32 5.36 9.32
N THR A 86 8.82 5.81 8.17
CA THR A 86 8.86 5.03 6.94
C THR A 86 10.01 4.01 6.98
N GLU A 87 9.87 3.03 7.86
CA GLU A 87 10.88 2.02 8.18
C GLU A 87 10.23 0.65 8.35
N ASP A 88 10.97 -0.41 8.00
CA ASP A 88 10.56 -1.78 8.32
C ASP A 88 10.92 -2.12 9.76
N VAL A 89 9.95 -2.67 10.49
CA VAL A 89 10.23 -3.36 11.75
C VAL A 89 10.87 -4.70 11.41
N ILE A 90 12.07 -4.92 11.93
CA ILE A 90 12.86 -6.14 11.68
C ILE A 90 12.83 -7.11 12.86
N SER A 91 12.47 -6.65 14.06
CA SER A 91 12.26 -7.52 15.21
C SER A 91 11.33 -6.89 16.24
N VAL A 92 10.59 -7.75 16.94
CA VAL A 92 9.74 -7.41 18.08
C VAL A 92 9.99 -8.44 19.18
N ASP A 93 10.23 -8.00 20.41
CA ASP A 93 10.30 -8.86 21.60
C ASP A 93 9.08 -8.59 22.49
N LEU A 94 8.18 -9.58 22.53
CA LEU A 94 6.94 -9.58 23.33
C LEU A 94 7.08 -10.31 24.67
N SER A 95 8.25 -10.89 24.98
CA SER A 95 8.47 -11.70 26.19
C SER A 95 8.57 -10.87 27.48
N GLN A 96 8.78 -9.57 27.36
CA GLN A 96 9.03 -8.64 28.46
C GLN A 96 8.36 -7.29 28.22
N ARG A 97 8.08 -6.56 29.30
CA ARG A 97 7.44 -5.24 29.27
C ARG A 97 8.36 -4.16 29.84
N PRO A 98 8.39 -2.95 29.26
CA PRO A 98 7.78 -2.57 27.97
C PRO A 98 8.37 -3.38 26.80
N PHE A 99 7.55 -3.62 25.78
CA PHE A 99 7.94 -4.37 24.59
C PHE A 99 9.05 -3.66 23.83
N THR A 100 9.94 -4.41 23.18
CA THR A 100 11.02 -3.83 22.38
C THR A 100 10.73 -4.00 20.89
N ILE A 101 10.78 -2.91 20.12
CA ILE A 101 10.54 -2.87 18.68
C ILE A 101 11.78 -2.28 18.01
N ARG A 102 12.32 -2.97 17.00
CA ARG A 102 13.52 -2.52 16.27
C ARG A 102 13.25 -2.40 14.77
N SER A 103 13.72 -1.31 14.19
CA SER A 103 14.00 -1.17 12.76
C SER A 103 15.51 -1.19 12.51
N GLN A 104 15.93 -0.93 11.27
CA GLN A 104 17.35 -0.71 10.96
C GLN A 104 17.89 0.60 11.57
N GLU A 105 17.04 1.61 11.73
CA GLU A 105 17.44 2.97 12.11
C GLU A 105 17.22 3.24 13.61
N ARG A 106 16.34 2.46 14.27
CA ARG A 106 15.98 2.71 15.69
C ARG A 106 15.58 1.48 16.47
N GLU A 107 15.72 1.60 17.79
CA GLU A 107 15.12 0.72 18.79
C GLU A 107 14.20 1.57 19.67
N LEU A 108 12.95 1.13 19.85
CA LEU A 108 11.95 1.77 20.70
C LEU A 108 11.43 0.78 21.75
N LYS A 109 10.98 1.32 22.88
CA LYS A 109 10.24 0.57 23.89
C LYS A 109 8.81 1.07 23.94
N ALA A 110 7.83 0.16 24.08
CA ALA A 110 6.42 0.54 24.13
C ALA A 110 5.64 -0.22 25.21
N HIS A 111 4.70 0.47 25.86
CA HIS A 111 3.80 -0.17 26.83
C HIS A 111 2.77 -1.08 26.15
N SER A 112 2.25 -0.66 25.00
CA SER A 112 1.25 -1.37 24.21
C SER A 112 1.64 -1.43 22.74
N LEU A 113 1.14 -2.44 22.02
CA LEU A 113 1.40 -2.67 20.60
C LEU A 113 0.09 -2.93 19.83
N ILE A 114 -0.09 -2.29 18.67
CA ILE A 114 -1.10 -2.68 17.68
C ILE A 114 -0.39 -3.22 16.43
N ILE A 115 -0.73 -4.45 16.07
CA ILE A 115 -0.25 -5.13 14.86
C ILE A 115 -1.29 -4.90 13.76
N ALA A 116 -0.92 -4.12 12.75
CA ALA A 116 -1.74 -3.78 11.60
C ALA A 116 -0.98 -4.05 10.28
N THR A 117 -0.15 -5.09 10.26
CA THR A 117 0.74 -5.44 9.15
C THR A 117 0.02 -5.99 7.91
N GLY A 118 -1.28 -6.26 8.04
CA GLY A 118 -2.14 -6.74 6.96
C GLY A 118 -1.78 -8.14 6.46
N ALA A 119 -2.19 -8.42 5.23
CA ALA A 119 -1.89 -9.65 4.51
C ALA A 119 -1.50 -9.32 3.07
N THR A 120 -0.83 -10.26 2.41
CA THR A 120 -0.42 -10.14 1.01
C THR A 120 -1.17 -11.17 0.18
N ALA A 121 -1.89 -10.72 -0.87
CA ALA A 121 -2.53 -11.63 -1.82
C ALA A 121 -1.48 -12.55 -2.48
N LYS A 122 -1.74 -13.86 -2.49
CA LYS A 122 -0.85 -14.81 -3.17
C LYS A 122 -1.00 -14.64 -4.69
N ARG A 123 0.12 -14.50 -5.38
CA ARG A 123 0.19 -14.40 -6.84
C ARG A 123 0.87 -15.64 -7.42
N LEU A 124 0.65 -15.89 -8.71
CA LEU A 124 1.23 -17.06 -9.38
C LEU A 124 2.61 -16.77 -9.96
N GLY A 125 2.95 -15.49 -10.19
CA GLY A 125 4.20 -15.11 -10.83
C GLY A 125 4.20 -15.47 -12.31
N LEU A 126 3.07 -15.28 -13.01
CA LEU A 126 3.01 -15.53 -14.45
C LEU A 126 4.00 -14.60 -15.20
N PRO A 127 4.59 -15.02 -16.33
CA PRO A 127 5.62 -14.24 -17.02
C PRO A 127 5.21 -12.78 -17.32
N SER A 128 4.00 -12.57 -17.83
CA SER A 128 3.45 -11.24 -18.12
C SER A 128 2.56 -10.67 -17.00
N GLU A 129 2.51 -11.28 -15.81
CA GLU A 129 1.65 -10.84 -14.69
C GLU A 129 1.85 -9.37 -14.35
N HIS A 130 3.11 -8.94 -14.24
CA HIS A 130 3.48 -7.58 -13.87
C HIS A 130 2.99 -6.51 -14.88
N GLN A 131 2.89 -6.87 -16.17
CA GLN A 131 2.46 -5.96 -17.23
C GLN A 131 0.95 -5.68 -17.15
N PHE A 132 0.17 -6.67 -16.69
CA PHE A 132 -1.29 -6.63 -16.69
C PHE A 132 -1.91 -6.51 -15.28
N TRP A 133 -1.07 -6.43 -14.23
CA TRP A 133 -1.54 -6.12 -12.88
C TRP A 133 -2.25 -4.76 -12.87
N SER A 134 -3.48 -4.72 -12.33
CA SER A 134 -4.38 -3.56 -12.38
C SER A 134 -4.76 -3.09 -13.81
N ARG A 135 -4.45 -3.90 -14.84
CA ARG A 135 -4.83 -3.71 -16.25
C ARG A 135 -5.49 -4.96 -16.84
N GLY A 136 -6.26 -5.64 -16.00
CA GLY A 136 -6.96 -6.89 -16.30
C GLY A 136 -6.71 -7.99 -15.27
N ILE A 137 -5.59 -7.97 -14.54
CA ILE A 137 -5.35 -8.90 -13.42
C ILE A 137 -5.68 -8.21 -12.08
N SER A 138 -6.43 -8.90 -11.24
CA SER A 138 -6.75 -8.50 -9.86
C SER A 138 -6.66 -9.70 -8.90
N ALA A 139 -6.51 -9.44 -7.61
CA ALA A 139 -6.67 -10.44 -6.55
C ALA A 139 -7.87 -10.17 -5.63
N CYS A 140 -8.79 -9.28 -6.03
CA CYS A 140 -10.01 -9.01 -5.30
C CYS A 140 -11.18 -8.82 -6.28
N ALA A 141 -11.93 -9.90 -6.55
CA ALA A 141 -13.13 -9.80 -7.39
C ALA A 141 -14.20 -8.86 -6.83
N ILE A 142 -14.34 -8.79 -5.51
CA ILE A 142 -15.32 -7.93 -4.84
C ILE A 142 -15.01 -6.46 -5.07
N CYS A 143 -13.72 -6.10 -5.02
CA CYS A 143 -13.23 -4.74 -5.21
C CYS A 143 -13.43 -4.28 -6.66
N ASP A 144 -12.92 -5.07 -7.62
CA ASP A 144 -12.77 -4.56 -8.98
C ASP A 144 -13.84 -5.07 -9.95
N GLY A 145 -14.59 -6.13 -9.58
CA GLY A 145 -15.51 -6.80 -10.49
C GLY A 145 -16.63 -5.91 -11.05
N ALA A 146 -17.00 -4.85 -10.32
CA ALA A 146 -18.02 -3.89 -10.73
C ALA A 146 -17.50 -2.80 -11.70
N THR A 147 -16.19 -2.69 -11.88
CA THR A 147 -15.57 -1.64 -12.71
C THR A 147 -16.02 -1.73 -14.18
N PRO A 148 -16.10 -0.61 -14.90
CA PRO A 148 -16.62 -0.58 -16.27
C PRO A 148 -15.93 -1.52 -17.25
N ILE A 149 -14.65 -1.82 -17.04
CA ILE A 149 -13.84 -2.67 -17.94
C ILE A 149 -14.30 -4.13 -17.99
N PHE A 150 -14.97 -4.62 -16.94
CA PHE A 150 -15.41 -6.02 -16.82
C PHE A 150 -16.89 -6.23 -17.14
N ARG A 151 -17.67 -5.15 -17.26
CA ARG A 151 -19.11 -5.22 -17.53
C ARG A 151 -19.36 -5.84 -18.90
N GLY A 152 -20.11 -6.95 -18.92
CA GLY A 152 -20.44 -7.71 -20.12
C GLY A 152 -19.25 -8.43 -20.76
N ALA A 153 -18.09 -8.49 -20.11
CA ALA A 153 -16.91 -9.19 -20.61
C ALA A 153 -16.83 -10.63 -20.09
N GLU A 154 -16.07 -11.47 -20.78
CA GLU A 154 -15.65 -12.77 -20.26
C GLU A 154 -14.56 -12.54 -19.21
N LEU A 155 -14.67 -13.23 -18.07
CA LEU A 155 -13.78 -13.10 -16.91
C LEU A 155 -13.25 -14.48 -16.52
N ALA A 156 -12.08 -14.54 -15.92
CA ALA A 156 -11.46 -15.76 -15.42
C ALA A 156 -11.18 -15.64 -13.93
N VAL A 157 -11.37 -16.74 -13.19
CA VAL A 157 -11.02 -16.87 -11.77
C VAL A 157 -10.09 -18.07 -11.63
N ILE A 158 -8.97 -17.91 -10.93
CA ILE A 158 -8.10 -19.03 -10.57
C ILE A 158 -8.28 -19.35 -9.09
N GLY A 159 -8.65 -20.59 -8.81
CA GLY A 159 -8.77 -21.08 -7.45
C GLY A 159 -9.73 -22.26 -7.36
N ALA A 160 -9.79 -22.88 -6.19
CA ALA A 160 -10.60 -24.07 -5.97
C ALA A 160 -11.26 -24.14 -4.58
N GLY A 161 -10.99 -23.18 -3.69
CA GLY A 161 -11.61 -23.11 -2.36
C GLY A 161 -12.92 -22.33 -2.38
N ASP A 162 -13.53 -22.14 -1.21
CA ASP A 162 -14.78 -21.38 -1.10
C ASP A 162 -14.64 -19.95 -1.63
N SER A 163 -13.53 -19.25 -1.36
CA SER A 163 -13.30 -17.90 -1.93
C SER A 163 -13.36 -17.90 -3.46
N ALA A 164 -12.80 -18.91 -4.14
CA ALA A 164 -12.84 -18.97 -5.60
C ALA A 164 -14.27 -19.22 -6.12
N ALA A 165 -15.04 -20.05 -5.42
CA ALA A 165 -16.44 -20.29 -5.75
C ALA A 165 -17.30 -19.03 -5.53
N GLU A 166 -17.10 -18.33 -4.41
CA GLU A 166 -17.80 -17.08 -4.07
C GLU A 166 -17.48 -15.96 -5.05
N GLU A 167 -16.20 -15.75 -5.34
CA GLU A 167 -15.75 -14.73 -6.29
C GLU A 167 -16.24 -15.03 -7.71
N ALA A 168 -16.18 -16.30 -8.15
CA ALA A 168 -16.72 -16.68 -9.46
C ALA A 168 -18.23 -16.40 -9.56
N ILE A 169 -19.01 -16.75 -8.53
CA ILE A 169 -20.44 -16.43 -8.46
C ILE A 169 -20.68 -14.93 -8.44
N TYR A 170 -19.91 -14.18 -7.64
CA TYR A 170 -20.03 -12.73 -7.55
C TYR A 170 -19.83 -12.06 -8.91
N LEU A 171 -18.79 -12.46 -9.65
CA LEU A 171 -18.47 -11.91 -10.97
C LEU A 171 -19.54 -12.17 -12.03
N THR A 172 -20.41 -13.18 -11.86
CA THR A 172 -21.54 -13.42 -12.78
C THR A 172 -22.57 -12.29 -12.82
N LYS A 173 -22.57 -11.40 -11.82
CA LYS A 173 -23.38 -10.18 -11.79
C LYS A 173 -22.95 -9.16 -12.85
N TYR A 174 -21.67 -9.18 -13.24
CA TYR A 174 -21.06 -8.17 -14.11
C TYR A 174 -20.61 -8.75 -15.45
N GLY A 175 -19.97 -9.92 -15.43
CA GLY A 175 -19.47 -10.61 -16.62
C GLY A 175 -20.57 -11.27 -17.46
N SER A 176 -20.27 -11.48 -18.74
CA SER A 176 -21.09 -12.29 -19.65
C SER A 176 -20.92 -13.78 -19.37
N GLN A 177 -19.68 -14.21 -19.10
CA GLN A 177 -19.30 -15.56 -18.70
C GLN A 177 -18.10 -15.50 -17.74
N VAL A 178 -18.04 -16.44 -16.79
CA VAL A 178 -16.94 -16.59 -15.83
C VAL A 178 -16.30 -17.96 -16.01
N HIS A 179 -15.00 -17.98 -16.32
CA HIS A 179 -14.18 -19.18 -16.44
C HIS A 179 -13.49 -19.48 -15.12
N LEU A 180 -13.89 -20.54 -14.44
CA LEU A 180 -13.26 -20.97 -13.19
C LEU A 180 -12.18 -22.01 -13.49
N LEU A 181 -10.91 -21.65 -13.31
CA LEU A 181 -9.76 -22.50 -13.58
C LEU A 181 -9.38 -23.30 -12.32
N VAL A 182 -9.54 -24.62 -12.39
CA VAL A 182 -9.25 -25.54 -11.28
C VAL A 182 -8.18 -26.53 -11.74
N ARG A 183 -7.03 -26.53 -11.06
CA ARG A 183 -5.86 -27.36 -11.41
C ARG A 183 -6.03 -28.88 -11.18
N SER A 184 -7.08 -29.29 -10.45
CA SER A 184 -7.37 -30.70 -10.06
C SER A 184 -8.69 -31.19 -10.65
N GLU A 185 -9.04 -32.47 -10.46
CA GLU A 185 -10.37 -33.01 -10.85
C GLU A 185 -11.53 -32.52 -9.96
N LYS A 186 -11.22 -31.91 -8.81
CA LYS A 186 -12.20 -31.51 -7.80
C LYS A 186 -11.88 -30.17 -7.18
N MET A 187 -12.93 -29.48 -6.71
CA MET A 187 -12.81 -28.28 -5.87
C MET A 187 -12.58 -28.67 -4.40
N ARG A 188 -11.90 -27.78 -3.66
CA ARG A 188 -11.79 -27.83 -2.19
C ARG A 188 -12.93 -27.09 -1.49
N ALA A 189 -13.69 -26.28 -2.22
CA ALA A 189 -14.87 -25.58 -1.71
C ALA A 189 -15.87 -26.53 -1.04
N SER A 190 -16.64 -26.01 -0.10
CA SER A 190 -17.77 -26.70 0.52
C SER A 190 -18.76 -27.22 -0.54
N LYS A 191 -19.47 -28.30 -0.23
CA LYS A 191 -20.38 -28.94 -1.18
C LYS A 191 -21.48 -27.98 -1.68
N ALA A 192 -22.01 -27.15 -0.78
CA ALA A 192 -22.99 -26.12 -1.12
C ALA A 192 -22.44 -25.12 -2.14
N MET A 193 -21.18 -24.68 -1.98
CA MET A 193 -20.55 -23.76 -2.92
C MET A 193 -20.25 -24.41 -4.28
N GLN A 194 -19.82 -25.67 -4.29
CA GLN A 194 -19.66 -26.42 -5.54
C GLN A 194 -20.98 -26.50 -6.31
N ASP A 195 -22.09 -26.82 -5.62
CA ASP A 195 -23.40 -26.95 -6.26
C ASP A 195 -23.89 -25.61 -6.84
N ARG A 196 -23.64 -24.49 -6.14
CA ARG A 196 -23.92 -23.14 -6.66
C ARG A 196 -23.08 -22.78 -7.89
N VAL A 197 -21.81 -23.16 -7.91
CA VAL A 197 -20.93 -22.94 -9.07
C VAL A 197 -21.41 -23.74 -10.26
N LEU A 198 -21.65 -25.04 -10.08
CA LEU A 198 -22.00 -25.98 -11.15
C LEU A 198 -23.41 -25.75 -11.71
N SER A 199 -24.33 -25.19 -10.92
CA SER A 199 -25.69 -24.85 -11.37
C SER A 199 -25.80 -23.48 -12.05
N ASN A 200 -24.75 -22.65 -12.00
CA ASN A 200 -24.80 -21.31 -12.58
C ASN A 200 -24.43 -21.35 -14.09
N PRO A 201 -25.36 -21.02 -15.01
CA PRO A 201 -25.13 -21.14 -16.45
C PRO A 201 -24.09 -20.15 -17.00
N LYS A 202 -23.75 -19.10 -16.25
CA LYS A 202 -22.68 -18.17 -16.62
C LYS A 202 -21.30 -18.66 -16.21
N ILE A 203 -21.18 -19.74 -15.43
CA ILE A 203 -19.88 -20.25 -14.99
C ILE A 203 -19.50 -21.47 -15.82
N LYS A 204 -18.32 -21.43 -16.44
CA LYS A 204 -17.68 -22.58 -17.07
C LYS A 204 -16.48 -23.00 -16.22
N VAL A 205 -16.56 -24.18 -15.61
CA VAL A 205 -15.44 -24.76 -14.86
C VAL A 205 -14.50 -25.48 -15.82
N HIS A 206 -13.21 -25.16 -15.73
CA HIS A 206 -12.14 -25.82 -16.46
C HIS A 206 -11.32 -26.66 -15.47
N TRP A 207 -11.59 -27.96 -15.45
CA TRP A 207 -10.87 -28.91 -14.60
C TRP A 207 -9.48 -29.22 -15.16
N HIS A 208 -8.58 -29.65 -14.28
CA HIS A 208 -7.17 -29.93 -14.62
C HIS A 208 -6.48 -28.78 -15.37
N THR A 209 -6.92 -27.54 -15.18
CA THR A 209 -6.47 -26.41 -16.00
C THR A 209 -5.69 -25.44 -15.14
N GLU A 210 -4.47 -25.11 -15.58
CA GLU A 210 -3.62 -24.08 -14.98
C GLU A 210 -3.38 -22.94 -15.95
N ALA A 211 -3.20 -21.72 -15.43
CA ALA A 211 -2.77 -20.58 -16.24
C ALA A 211 -1.26 -20.63 -16.41
N VAL A 212 -0.82 -20.51 -17.66
CA VAL A 212 0.60 -20.48 -18.04
C VAL A 212 1.07 -19.04 -18.16
N ASP A 213 0.27 -18.17 -18.79
CA ASP A 213 0.56 -16.75 -18.96
C ASP A 213 -0.70 -15.95 -19.32
N VAL A 214 -0.56 -14.65 -19.56
CA VAL A 214 -1.62 -13.74 -20.01
C VAL A 214 -1.21 -13.01 -21.30
N VAL A 215 -2.20 -12.64 -22.12
CA VAL A 215 -1.96 -11.94 -23.39
C VAL A 215 -2.80 -10.68 -23.51
N GLY A 216 -2.27 -9.67 -24.23
CA GLY A 216 -2.98 -8.43 -24.50
C GLY A 216 -2.08 -7.34 -25.10
N LYS A 217 -2.70 -6.23 -25.50
CA LYS A 217 -2.01 -4.98 -25.89
C LYS A 217 -2.61 -3.85 -25.06
N GLY A 218 -1.82 -3.29 -24.15
CA GLY A 218 -2.30 -2.30 -23.17
C GLY A 218 -3.05 -2.96 -22.00
N ASN A 219 -4.22 -3.54 -22.29
CA ASN A 219 -5.02 -4.30 -21.33
C ASN A 219 -4.99 -5.80 -21.65
N MET A 220 -5.26 -6.63 -20.65
CA MET A 220 -5.40 -8.07 -20.81
C MET A 220 -6.60 -8.41 -21.71
N THR A 221 -6.43 -9.37 -22.62
CA THR A 221 -7.49 -9.87 -23.51
C THR A 221 -7.65 -11.39 -23.48
N GLY A 222 -6.72 -12.11 -22.86
CA GLY A 222 -6.85 -13.56 -22.69
C GLY A 222 -5.87 -14.16 -21.69
N VAL A 223 -6.18 -15.38 -21.28
CA VAL A 223 -5.38 -16.21 -20.37
C VAL A 223 -4.91 -17.44 -21.14
N GLN A 224 -3.60 -17.62 -21.26
CA GLN A 224 -3.02 -18.85 -21.79
C GLN A 224 -3.12 -19.92 -20.71
N VAL A 225 -3.66 -21.08 -21.07
CA VAL A 225 -3.89 -22.18 -20.14
C VAL A 225 -3.35 -23.48 -20.68
N ARG A 226 -2.98 -24.37 -19.76
CA ARG A 226 -2.59 -25.76 -20.06
C ARG A 226 -3.49 -26.71 -19.29
N ASN A 227 -3.96 -27.75 -19.97
CA ASN A 227 -4.60 -28.87 -19.30
C ASN A 227 -3.52 -29.87 -18.81
N ASN A 228 -3.47 -30.09 -17.51
CA ASN A 228 -2.45 -30.88 -16.82
C ASN A 228 -2.59 -32.40 -17.06
N GLN A 229 -3.72 -32.87 -17.57
CA GLN A 229 -3.89 -34.27 -17.96
C GLN A 229 -3.50 -34.53 -19.41
N THR A 230 -3.90 -33.66 -20.33
CA THR A 230 -3.69 -33.87 -21.77
C THR A 230 -2.42 -33.20 -22.30
N GLY A 231 -1.88 -32.21 -21.58
CA GLY A 231 -0.80 -31.35 -22.04
C GLY A 231 -1.24 -30.32 -23.09
N GLU A 232 -2.53 -30.24 -23.42
CA GLU A 232 -3.06 -29.32 -24.41
C GLU A 232 -2.99 -27.88 -23.91
N GLU A 233 -2.47 -26.98 -24.76
CA GLU A 233 -2.41 -25.56 -24.50
C GLU A 233 -3.45 -24.82 -25.35
N SER A 234 -4.10 -23.84 -24.74
CA SER A 234 -5.08 -23.00 -25.43
C SER A 234 -5.13 -21.60 -24.82
N THR A 235 -5.87 -20.69 -25.45
CA THR A 235 -6.13 -19.35 -24.90
C THR A 235 -7.62 -19.20 -24.63
N ILE A 236 -7.95 -18.82 -23.40
CA ILE A 236 -9.30 -18.43 -23.00
C ILE A 236 -9.41 -16.92 -23.18
N ASN A 237 -10.41 -16.47 -23.94
CA ASN A 237 -10.71 -15.05 -24.05
C ASN A 237 -11.24 -14.55 -22.70
N ALA A 238 -10.60 -13.55 -22.13
CA ALA A 238 -11.04 -12.93 -20.89
C ALA A 238 -10.44 -11.54 -20.79
N LYS A 239 -11.24 -10.55 -20.40
CA LYS A 239 -10.75 -9.19 -20.11
C LYS A 239 -10.29 -9.03 -18.66
N GLY A 240 -10.72 -9.92 -17.77
CA GLY A 240 -10.37 -9.92 -16.35
C GLY A 240 -9.89 -11.28 -15.87
N LEU A 241 -8.82 -11.32 -15.08
CA LEU A 241 -8.30 -12.49 -14.39
C LEU A 241 -8.23 -12.19 -12.88
N PHE A 242 -8.92 -12.99 -12.08
CA PHE A 242 -9.02 -12.81 -10.63
C PHE A 242 -8.36 -13.97 -9.89
N TYR A 243 -7.37 -13.66 -9.05
CA TYR A 243 -6.72 -14.64 -8.18
C TYR A 243 -7.52 -14.86 -6.90
N ALA A 244 -8.05 -16.08 -6.73
CA ALA A 244 -8.71 -16.55 -5.52
C ALA A 244 -7.93 -17.72 -4.88
N VAL A 245 -6.62 -17.56 -4.78
CA VAL A 245 -5.67 -18.57 -4.26
C VAL A 245 -5.25 -18.33 -2.80
N GLY A 246 -5.91 -17.39 -2.12
CA GLY A 246 -5.70 -17.05 -0.71
C GLY A 246 -4.68 -15.94 -0.50
N HIS A 247 -4.49 -15.56 0.76
CA HIS A 247 -3.55 -14.53 1.19
C HIS A 247 -2.52 -15.12 2.16
N LYS A 248 -1.36 -14.48 2.28
CA LYS A 248 -0.37 -14.75 3.34
C LYS A 248 -0.47 -13.59 4.35
N PRO A 249 -0.94 -13.81 5.58
CA PRO A 249 -0.89 -12.78 6.62
C PRO A 249 0.57 -12.42 6.95
N ASN A 250 0.84 -11.13 7.20
CA ASN A 250 2.19 -10.62 7.40
C ASN A 250 2.60 -10.76 8.88
N THR A 251 2.75 -12.01 9.33
CA THR A 251 2.90 -12.37 10.76
C THR A 251 4.25 -12.99 11.11
N ASP A 252 5.20 -13.01 10.17
CA ASP A 252 6.51 -13.66 10.35
C ASP A 252 7.25 -13.16 11.62
N LEU A 253 7.09 -11.89 12.01
CA LEU A 253 7.70 -11.29 13.22
C LEU A 253 7.12 -11.83 14.54
N PHE A 254 5.92 -12.41 14.52
CA PHE A 254 5.14 -12.77 15.72
C PHE A 254 5.06 -14.29 15.93
N GLN A 255 5.64 -15.08 15.03
CA GLN A 255 5.69 -16.54 15.15
C GLN A 255 6.35 -16.96 16.47
N GLY A 256 5.69 -17.86 17.20
CA GLY A 256 6.14 -18.32 18.51
C GLY A 256 5.96 -17.32 19.66
N GLN A 257 5.49 -16.10 19.39
CA GLN A 257 5.21 -15.07 20.40
C GLN A 257 3.70 -14.86 20.61
N LEU A 258 2.90 -15.05 19.57
CA LEU A 258 1.43 -14.96 19.60
C LEU A 258 0.80 -16.25 19.04
N GLU A 259 -0.46 -16.49 19.42
CA GLU A 259 -1.27 -17.55 18.82
C GLU A 259 -1.62 -17.20 17.37
N LEU A 260 -1.28 -18.10 16.44
CA LEU A 260 -1.60 -17.99 15.03
C LEU A 260 -2.45 -19.20 14.61
N ASP A 261 -3.37 -18.99 13.67
CA ASP A 261 -4.13 -20.09 13.08
C ASP A 261 -3.26 -20.96 12.13
N GLU A 262 -3.84 -22.02 11.58
CA GLU A 262 -3.12 -22.95 10.68
C GLU A 262 -2.59 -22.28 9.40
N VAL A 263 -3.17 -21.15 9.00
CA VAL A 263 -2.77 -20.39 7.81
C VAL A 263 -1.73 -19.31 8.16
N GLY A 264 -1.68 -18.91 9.43
CA GLY A 264 -0.76 -17.93 10.01
C GLY A 264 -1.41 -16.59 10.41
N TYR A 265 -2.74 -16.46 10.39
CA TYR A 265 -3.41 -15.23 10.86
C TYR A 265 -3.32 -15.15 12.38
N ILE A 266 -3.24 -13.93 12.93
CA ILE A 266 -3.24 -13.76 14.39
C ILE A 266 -4.63 -14.10 14.92
N VAL A 267 -4.69 -15.03 15.88
CA VAL A 267 -5.95 -15.39 16.54
C VAL A 267 -6.34 -14.28 17.51
N THR A 268 -7.56 -13.77 17.35
CA THR A 268 -8.14 -12.74 18.22
C THR A 268 -9.32 -13.28 19.03
N GLN A 269 -9.51 -12.74 20.22
CA GLN A 269 -10.51 -13.25 21.16
C GLN A 269 -11.92 -12.78 20.77
N HIS A 270 -12.88 -13.71 20.77
CA HIS A 270 -14.32 -13.45 20.59
C HIS A 270 -14.68 -12.63 19.34
N GLY A 271 -13.91 -12.74 18.25
CA GLY A 271 -14.08 -11.92 17.05
C GLY A 271 -13.75 -10.44 17.25
N GLY A 272 -13.01 -10.11 18.31
CA GLY A 272 -12.48 -8.78 18.60
C GLY A 272 -11.08 -8.57 18.02
N VAL A 273 -10.28 -7.78 18.72
CA VAL A 273 -8.92 -7.39 18.29
C VAL A 273 -7.85 -7.71 19.34
N GLU A 274 -8.24 -8.29 20.47
CA GLU A 274 -7.33 -8.71 21.55
C GLU A 274 -6.64 -10.01 21.15
N THR A 275 -5.31 -10.06 21.28
CA THR A 275 -4.51 -11.26 20.96
C THR A 275 -4.42 -12.20 22.17
N SER A 276 -3.60 -13.24 22.06
CA SER A 276 -3.23 -14.11 23.19
C SER A 276 -2.39 -13.41 24.27
N LEU A 277 -1.86 -12.20 24.00
CA LEU A 277 -1.03 -11.44 24.93
C LEU A 277 -1.66 -10.08 25.27
N GLU A 278 -1.85 -9.83 26.57
CA GLU A 278 -2.43 -8.59 27.10
C GLU A 278 -1.67 -7.34 26.60
N GLY A 279 -2.34 -6.23 26.29
CA GLY A 279 -1.69 -5.02 25.75
C GLY A 279 -1.07 -5.18 24.35
N VAL A 280 -1.32 -6.31 23.67
CA VAL A 280 -1.04 -6.49 22.24
C VAL A 280 -2.36 -6.77 21.52
N PHE A 281 -2.62 -5.97 20.49
CA PHE A 281 -3.84 -6.02 19.69
C PHE A 281 -3.51 -6.24 18.23
N ALA A 282 -4.41 -6.89 17.48
CA ALA A 282 -4.27 -7.11 16.03
C ALA A 282 -5.49 -6.52 15.29
N ALA A 283 -5.25 -5.83 14.18
CA ALA A 283 -6.29 -5.13 13.42
C ALA A 283 -6.11 -5.26 11.91
N GLY A 284 -7.23 -5.26 11.19
CA GLY A 284 -7.28 -5.46 9.74
C GLY A 284 -6.92 -6.87 9.31
N ASP A 285 -6.50 -7.00 8.05
CA ASP A 285 -6.29 -8.28 7.36
C ASP A 285 -5.27 -9.21 8.04
N VAL A 286 -4.46 -8.75 9.00
CA VAL A 286 -3.52 -9.64 9.72
C VAL A 286 -4.24 -10.65 10.62
N GLN A 287 -5.49 -10.36 10.99
CA GLN A 287 -6.37 -11.20 11.81
C GLN A 287 -7.73 -11.48 11.16
N ASP A 288 -8.05 -10.83 10.04
CA ASP A 288 -9.30 -11.01 9.29
C ASP A 288 -9.04 -11.75 7.97
N HIS A 289 -9.37 -13.04 7.94
CA HIS A 289 -9.35 -13.85 6.71
C HIS A 289 -10.69 -13.85 5.96
N GLU A 290 -11.77 -13.33 6.58
CA GLU A 290 -13.14 -13.44 6.08
C GLU A 290 -13.50 -12.26 5.18
N PHE A 291 -13.41 -11.03 5.69
CA PHE A 291 -13.92 -9.84 4.98
C PHE A 291 -12.86 -9.16 4.12
N ARG A 292 -11.68 -8.86 4.68
CA ARG A 292 -10.52 -8.29 3.95
C ARG A 292 -10.89 -7.04 3.12
N GLN A 293 -11.58 -6.08 3.75
CA GLN A 293 -11.97 -4.82 3.12
C GLN A 293 -11.32 -3.64 3.85
N ALA A 294 -11.01 -2.57 3.11
CA ALA A 294 -10.43 -1.36 3.70
C ALA A 294 -11.29 -0.79 4.83
N ILE A 295 -12.62 -0.84 4.69
CA ILE A 295 -13.55 -0.32 5.70
C ILE A 295 -13.65 -1.21 6.95
N THR A 296 -13.58 -2.54 6.81
CA THR A 296 -13.54 -3.45 7.98
C THR A 296 -12.20 -3.33 8.70
N ALA A 297 -11.10 -3.17 7.95
CA ALA A 297 -9.78 -2.90 8.51
C ALA A 297 -9.75 -1.56 9.28
N ALA A 298 -10.33 -0.49 8.73
CA ALA A 298 -10.45 0.78 9.46
C ALA A 298 -11.26 0.62 10.76
N GLY A 299 -12.39 -0.10 10.71
CA GLY A 299 -13.21 -0.40 11.89
C GLY A 299 -12.45 -1.13 13.00
N THR A 300 -11.72 -2.20 12.66
CA THR A 300 -10.90 -2.95 13.62
C THR A 300 -9.70 -2.14 14.13
N GLY A 301 -9.13 -1.23 13.31
CA GLY A 301 -8.13 -0.26 13.76
C GLY A 301 -8.64 0.66 14.86
N CYS A 302 -9.88 1.17 14.73
CA CYS A 302 -10.55 1.94 15.77
C CYS A 302 -10.72 1.11 17.06
N MET A 303 -11.23 -0.13 16.95
CA MET A 303 -11.39 -1.03 18.09
C MET A 303 -10.06 -1.24 18.82
N ALA A 304 -8.97 -1.48 18.09
CA ALA A 304 -7.66 -1.74 18.66
C ALA A 304 -7.11 -0.53 19.42
N ALA A 305 -7.24 0.68 18.87
CA ALA A 305 -6.81 1.89 19.56
C ALA A 305 -7.62 2.17 20.84
N MET A 306 -8.93 1.96 20.81
CA MET A 306 -9.78 2.15 21.99
C MET A 306 -9.48 1.13 23.10
N LEU A 307 -9.21 -0.13 22.73
CA LEU A 307 -8.84 -1.14 23.73
C LEU A 307 -7.42 -0.94 24.26
N ALA A 308 -6.48 -0.50 23.42
CA ALA A 308 -5.13 -0.13 23.86
C ALA A 308 -5.16 1.05 24.84
N GLU A 309 -5.94 2.10 24.55
CA GLU A 309 -6.13 3.23 25.45
C GLU A 309 -6.69 2.78 26.80
N ARG A 310 -7.80 2.02 26.80
CA ARG A 310 -8.41 1.51 28.04
C ARG A 310 -7.44 0.66 28.85
N TRP A 311 -6.67 -0.19 28.16
CA TRP A 311 -5.68 -1.03 28.79
C TRP A 311 -4.58 -0.20 29.45
N LEU A 312 -3.98 0.73 28.71
CA LEU A 312 -2.95 1.65 29.23
C LEU A 312 -3.47 2.47 30.43
N SER A 313 -4.69 3.00 30.33
CA SER A 313 -5.40 3.70 31.41
C SER A 313 -5.53 2.82 32.65
N SER A 314 -6.03 1.58 32.50
CA SER A 314 -6.22 0.65 33.61
C SER A 314 -4.92 0.26 34.34
N LYS A 315 -3.78 0.33 33.64
CA LYS A 315 -2.45 0.03 34.19
C LYS A 315 -1.71 1.28 34.68
N ASN A 316 -2.30 2.47 34.55
CA ASN A 316 -1.66 3.77 34.82
C ASN A 316 -0.34 3.96 34.06
N LEU A 317 -0.32 3.57 32.78
CA LEU A 317 0.87 3.64 31.91
C LEU A 317 0.85 4.81 30.94
N ILE A 318 -0.23 5.60 30.89
CA ILE A 318 -0.36 6.72 29.96
C ILE A 318 0.50 7.90 30.43
N HIS A 319 1.37 8.36 29.54
CA HIS A 319 1.95 9.69 29.59
C HIS A 319 1.24 10.57 28.55
N GLU A 320 0.32 11.44 29.01
CA GLU A 320 -0.47 12.28 28.11
C GLU A 320 0.40 13.26 27.32
N PHE A 321 0.05 13.45 26.06
CA PHE A 321 0.64 14.43 25.17
C PHE A 321 -0.42 15.42 24.70
N HIS A 322 -0.29 16.67 25.11
CA HIS A 322 -1.18 17.73 24.65
C HIS A 322 -0.63 18.33 23.36
N HIS A 323 -1.16 17.87 22.23
CA HIS A 323 -0.94 18.50 20.94
C HIS A 323 -1.64 19.86 20.93
N GLN A 324 -0.90 20.95 20.68
CA GLN A 324 -1.53 22.21 20.27
C GLN A 324 -1.80 22.09 18.76
N PRO A 325 -3.04 21.85 18.31
CA PRO A 325 -3.31 21.92 16.89
C PRO A 325 -2.94 23.32 16.42
N GLU A 326 -2.01 23.42 15.46
CA GLU A 326 -1.94 24.63 14.65
C GLU A 326 -3.37 24.88 14.16
N THR A 327 -3.93 26.03 14.51
CA THR A 327 -5.24 26.44 14.02
C THR A 327 -5.13 26.49 12.51
N ALA A 328 -5.63 25.45 11.84
CA ALA A 328 -5.97 25.55 10.45
C ALA A 328 -6.93 26.74 10.35
N ASN A 329 -6.46 27.84 9.76
CA ASN A 329 -7.33 28.92 9.33
C ASN A 329 -8.35 28.29 8.39
N ASN A 330 -9.50 27.90 8.95
CA ASN A 330 -10.69 27.47 8.23
C ASN A 330 -11.35 28.70 7.60
N GLU A 331 -10.59 29.45 6.80
CA GLU A 331 -11.18 29.96 5.58
C GLU A 331 -11.35 28.72 4.71
N LEU A 332 -12.60 28.41 4.35
CA LEU A 332 -12.82 27.66 3.13
C LEU A 332 -12.04 28.41 2.06
N ALA A 333 -10.85 27.91 1.75
CA ALA A 333 -10.18 28.26 0.53
C ALA A 333 -11.14 27.79 -0.56
N THR A 334 -12.04 28.68 -0.98
CA THR A 334 -12.40 28.81 -2.38
C THR A 334 -11.10 28.55 -3.10
N GLN A 335 -11.01 27.40 -3.77
CA GLN A 335 -9.95 27.17 -4.74
C GLN A 335 -9.88 28.47 -5.54
N PRO A 336 -8.78 29.22 -5.50
CA PRO A 336 -8.57 30.16 -6.57
C PRO A 336 -8.62 29.26 -7.79
N GLU A 337 -9.58 29.53 -8.68
CA GLU A 337 -9.44 29.12 -10.07
C GLU A 337 -7.98 29.37 -10.40
N THR A 338 -7.22 28.31 -10.68
CA THR A 338 -5.84 28.40 -11.08
C THR A 338 -5.84 29.04 -12.46
N GLN A 339 -6.02 30.36 -12.49
CA GLN A 339 -5.37 31.20 -13.46
C GLN A 339 -3.88 30.85 -13.33
N LYS A 340 -3.38 30.12 -14.33
CA LYS A 340 -1.95 29.91 -14.55
C LYS A 340 -1.27 31.29 -14.55
N ALA A 341 -0.81 31.73 -13.39
CA ALA A 341 0.26 32.69 -13.29
C ALA A 341 1.53 31.91 -13.57
N GLU A 342 2.23 32.27 -14.65
CA GLU A 342 3.60 31.83 -14.89
C GLU A 342 4.42 32.18 -13.64
N THR A 343 4.74 31.19 -12.81
CA THR A 343 5.69 31.36 -11.71
C THR A 343 7.01 31.82 -12.31
N GLU A 344 7.42 33.05 -12.02
CA GLU A 344 8.74 33.55 -12.36
C GLU A 344 9.79 32.56 -11.84
N PHE A 345 10.55 31.97 -12.75
CA PHE A 345 11.64 31.07 -12.43
C PHE A 345 12.69 31.79 -11.58
N ASN A 346 12.99 31.26 -10.40
CA ASN A 346 14.00 31.80 -9.49
C ASN A 346 15.18 30.85 -9.35
N LEU A 347 16.32 31.20 -9.94
CA LEU A 347 17.55 30.40 -9.91
C LEU A 347 18.05 30.11 -8.49
N GLN A 348 17.75 30.94 -7.49
CA GLN A 348 18.22 30.73 -6.12
C GLN A 348 17.35 29.75 -5.32
N ALA A 349 16.12 29.49 -5.77
CA ALA A 349 15.23 28.57 -5.10
C ALA A 349 15.80 27.14 -5.09
N THR A 350 15.53 26.41 -4.02
CA THR A 350 15.86 24.99 -3.93
C THR A 350 14.89 24.16 -4.74
N ARG A 351 13.59 24.50 -4.73
CA ARG A 351 12.51 23.67 -5.30
C ARG A 351 11.96 24.27 -6.59
N HIS A 352 11.77 23.40 -7.58
CA HIS A 352 11.36 23.75 -8.94
C HIS A 352 10.45 22.67 -9.53
N GLU A 353 9.67 23.02 -10.55
CA GLU A 353 8.80 22.08 -11.25
C GLU A 353 8.90 22.28 -12.77
N GLY A 354 8.83 21.18 -13.49
CA GLY A 354 8.65 21.14 -14.94
C GLY A 354 9.93 21.32 -15.75
N GLY A 355 9.77 21.02 -17.05
CA GLY A 355 10.88 20.97 -17.98
C GLY A 355 11.65 22.26 -18.21
N TYR A 356 10.97 23.42 -18.11
CA TYR A 356 11.60 24.71 -18.29
C TYR A 356 12.64 24.99 -17.20
N ALA A 357 12.26 24.80 -15.93
CA ALA A 357 13.14 25.02 -14.79
C ALA A 357 14.33 24.05 -14.85
N LEU A 358 14.08 22.78 -15.18
CA LEU A 358 15.16 21.79 -15.35
C LEU A 358 16.21 22.26 -16.35
N ARG A 359 15.78 22.65 -17.56
CA ARG A 359 16.70 23.11 -18.62
C ARG A 359 17.47 24.35 -18.18
N LYS A 360 16.82 25.31 -17.55
CA LYS A 360 17.46 26.52 -17.02
C LYS A 360 18.55 26.18 -16.01
N LEU A 361 18.21 25.40 -14.98
CA LEU A 361 19.14 25.03 -13.90
C LEU A 361 20.34 24.23 -14.43
N PHE A 362 20.09 23.30 -15.37
CA PHE A 362 21.15 22.49 -15.96
C PHE A 362 22.21 23.31 -16.73
N HIS A 363 21.83 24.49 -17.25
CA HIS A 363 22.74 25.36 -18.00
C HIS A 363 23.30 26.51 -17.18
N GLU A 364 22.54 27.02 -16.20
CA GLU A 364 22.79 28.30 -15.52
C GLU A 364 23.21 28.15 -14.05
N SER A 365 23.27 26.93 -13.50
CA SER A 365 23.71 26.66 -12.13
C SER A 365 24.69 25.49 -12.04
N ASP A 366 25.67 25.64 -11.15
CA ASP A 366 26.63 24.59 -10.80
C ASP A 366 26.22 23.83 -9.53
N ARG A 367 25.11 24.21 -8.89
CA ARG A 367 24.58 23.47 -7.73
C ARG A 367 24.17 22.07 -8.17
N LEU A 368 24.42 21.12 -7.26
CA LEU A 368 23.98 19.75 -7.40
C LEU A 368 22.48 19.69 -7.72
N LEU A 369 22.13 19.04 -8.83
CA LEU A 369 20.78 19.03 -9.38
C LEU A 369 20.13 17.65 -9.21
N LEU A 370 19.05 17.62 -8.44
CA LEU A 370 18.28 16.44 -8.11
C LEU A 370 16.97 16.49 -8.88
N VAL A 371 16.76 15.57 -9.82
CA VAL A 371 15.58 15.53 -10.70
C VAL A 371 14.73 14.32 -10.34
N LYS A 372 13.50 14.54 -9.89
CA LYS A 372 12.53 13.49 -9.57
C LYS A 372 11.50 13.38 -10.68
N TYR A 373 11.44 12.23 -11.33
CA TYR A 373 10.45 11.89 -12.34
C TYR A 373 9.29 11.12 -11.69
N VAL A 374 8.06 11.62 -11.87
CA VAL A 374 6.82 11.09 -11.29
C VAL A 374 5.69 11.07 -12.31
N SER A 375 4.64 10.30 -12.04
CA SER A 375 3.37 10.33 -12.79
C SER A 375 2.21 10.49 -11.81
N PRO A 376 1.13 11.21 -12.17
CA PRO A 376 -0.10 11.27 -11.39
C PRO A 376 -0.65 9.86 -11.08
N GLY A 377 -1.00 9.60 -9.82
CA GLY A 377 -1.56 8.30 -9.39
C GLY A 377 -0.53 7.18 -9.17
N CYS A 378 0.76 7.46 -9.29
CA CYS A 378 1.84 6.52 -9.00
C CYS A 378 2.00 6.33 -7.47
N GLY A 379 1.47 5.24 -6.90
CA GLY A 379 1.57 4.94 -5.46
C GLY A 379 2.99 5.08 -4.87
N PRO A 380 4.04 4.45 -5.46
CA PRO A 380 5.42 4.63 -4.99
C PRO A 380 5.93 6.08 -5.06
N CYS A 381 5.40 6.90 -5.98
CA CYS A 381 5.74 8.32 -6.08
C CYS A 381 5.17 9.12 -4.90
N HIS A 382 3.96 8.78 -4.45
CA HIS A 382 3.36 9.34 -3.23
C HIS A 382 4.18 8.95 -1.99
N THR A 383 4.64 7.69 -1.89
CA THR A 383 5.55 7.24 -0.83
C THR A 383 6.88 8.01 -0.83
N LEU A 384 7.50 8.23 -2.00
CA LEU A 384 8.80 8.88 -2.10
C LEU A 384 8.75 10.38 -1.73
N LYS A 385 7.65 11.06 -2.05
CA LYS A 385 7.50 12.51 -1.88
C LYS A 385 7.85 13.00 -0.46
N PRO A 386 7.28 12.48 0.64
CA PRO A 386 7.63 12.94 1.99
C PRO A 386 9.06 12.61 2.39
N ILE A 387 9.59 11.44 1.98
CA ILE A 387 10.99 11.07 2.25
C ILE A 387 11.92 12.10 1.60
N LEU A 388 11.74 12.34 0.31
CA LEU A 388 12.61 13.24 -0.45
C LEU A 388 12.42 14.69 -0.02
N ASN A 389 11.21 15.10 0.36
CA ASN A 389 10.98 16.44 0.90
C ASN A 389 11.81 16.68 2.17
N LYS A 390 11.78 15.75 3.13
CA LYS A 390 12.60 15.84 4.36
C LYS A 390 14.10 15.92 4.04
N VAL A 391 14.57 15.20 3.02
CA VAL A 391 15.98 15.28 2.58
C VAL A 391 16.27 16.64 1.95
N VAL A 392 15.42 17.12 1.02
CA VAL A 392 15.61 18.41 0.35
C VAL A 392 15.62 19.56 1.37
N ASP A 393 14.77 19.51 2.40
CA ASP A 393 14.74 20.52 3.47
C ASP A 393 16.06 20.55 4.27
N GLU A 394 16.73 19.40 4.47
CA GLU A 394 18.06 19.35 5.11
C GLU A 394 19.17 20.02 4.27
N PHE A 395 18.97 20.16 2.96
CA PHE A 395 19.93 20.73 2.00
C PHE A 395 19.42 22.01 1.34
N ASP A 396 18.48 22.71 1.98
CA ASP A 396 17.95 23.97 1.47
C ASP A 396 19.08 24.98 1.19
N GLY A 397 19.00 25.66 0.04
CA GLY A 397 20.01 26.59 -0.43
C GLY A 397 21.28 25.94 -1.00
N LYS A 398 21.47 24.62 -0.88
CA LYS A 398 22.67 23.91 -1.37
C LYS A 398 22.45 23.16 -2.67
N ILE A 399 21.25 22.60 -2.87
CA ILE A 399 20.92 21.78 -4.06
C ILE A 399 19.79 22.39 -4.88
N HIS A 400 19.66 22.02 -6.14
CA HIS A 400 18.41 22.19 -6.87
C HIS A 400 17.62 20.89 -6.85
N PHE A 401 16.32 21.00 -6.60
CA PHE A 401 15.36 19.91 -6.64
C PHE A 401 14.29 20.25 -7.67
N VAL A 402 14.18 19.42 -8.71
CA VAL A 402 13.20 19.59 -9.78
C VAL A 402 12.27 18.39 -9.83
N GLU A 403 10.97 18.64 -9.83
CA GLU A 403 9.96 17.62 -10.10
C GLU A 403 9.53 17.66 -11.56
N ILE A 404 9.56 16.49 -12.23
CA ILE A 404 9.13 16.30 -13.62
C ILE A 404 7.95 15.34 -13.63
N ASP A 405 6.80 15.83 -14.10
CA ASP A 405 5.63 15.02 -14.39
C ASP A 405 5.82 14.39 -15.78
N ILE A 406 6.05 13.08 -15.83
CA ILE A 406 6.35 12.37 -17.07
C ILE A 406 5.19 12.37 -18.06
N ASP A 407 3.96 12.64 -17.63
CA ASP A 407 2.80 12.73 -18.52
C ASP A 407 2.71 14.10 -19.19
N LYS A 408 3.23 15.15 -18.53
CA LYS A 408 3.31 16.52 -19.09
C LYS A 408 4.61 16.76 -19.87
N ASP A 409 5.73 16.24 -19.39
CA ASP A 409 7.08 16.49 -19.89
C ASP A 409 7.70 15.21 -20.49
N ARG A 410 6.94 14.52 -21.36
CA ARG A 410 7.33 13.23 -21.96
C ARG A 410 8.71 13.22 -22.61
N ASP A 411 8.98 14.20 -23.47
CA ASP A 411 10.26 14.30 -24.18
C ASP A 411 11.45 14.39 -23.21
N ILE A 412 11.26 15.01 -22.04
CA ILE A 412 12.33 15.15 -21.05
C ILE A 412 12.60 13.82 -20.36
N ALA A 413 11.54 13.10 -19.97
CA ALA A 413 11.67 11.77 -19.38
C ALA A 413 12.30 10.78 -20.38
N GLU A 414 11.90 10.82 -21.65
CA GLU A 414 12.46 9.97 -22.72
C GLU A 414 13.94 10.26 -22.96
N ASN A 415 14.31 11.55 -23.11
CA ASN A 415 15.71 11.94 -23.30
C ASN A 415 16.58 11.63 -22.08
N ALA A 416 16.00 11.63 -20.88
CA ALA A 416 16.66 11.24 -19.65
C ALA A 416 16.77 9.71 -19.47
N GLY A 417 16.23 8.90 -20.38
CA GLY A 417 16.26 7.44 -20.31
C GLY A 417 15.37 6.85 -19.21
N VAL A 418 14.35 7.59 -18.75
CA VAL A 418 13.48 7.17 -17.66
C VAL A 418 12.44 6.18 -18.17
N THR A 419 12.55 4.93 -17.72
CA THR A 419 11.65 3.83 -18.12
C THR A 419 10.58 3.47 -17.09
N GLY A 420 10.56 4.16 -15.94
CA GLY A 420 9.59 3.93 -14.87
C GLY A 420 9.63 5.01 -13.79
N THR A 421 8.56 5.10 -13.00
CA THR A 421 8.41 6.07 -11.91
C THR A 421 8.20 5.39 -10.55
N PRO A 422 8.67 6.00 -9.44
CA PRO A 422 9.52 7.18 -9.42
C PRO A 422 10.96 6.85 -9.83
N THR A 423 11.62 7.79 -10.49
CA THR A 423 13.07 7.76 -10.73
C THR A 423 13.66 9.07 -10.25
N VAL A 424 14.79 9.00 -9.53
CA VAL A 424 15.55 10.19 -9.12
C VAL A 424 16.91 10.14 -9.80
N GLN A 425 17.25 11.20 -10.53
CA GLN A 425 18.56 11.38 -11.13
C GLN A 425 19.30 12.53 -10.45
N LEU A 426 20.58 12.33 -10.19
CA LEU A 426 21.48 13.33 -9.63
C LEU A 426 22.46 13.77 -10.72
N PHE A 427 22.55 15.08 -10.94
CA PHE A 427 23.49 15.68 -11.87
C PHE A 427 24.43 16.64 -11.14
N LYS A 428 25.72 16.57 -11.49
CA LYS A 428 26.75 17.52 -11.09
C LYS A 428 27.61 17.80 -12.32
N ASP A 429 28.00 19.06 -12.52
CA ASP A 429 28.85 19.46 -13.66
C ASP A 429 28.32 18.98 -15.02
N LYS A 430 26.98 18.95 -15.17
CA LYS A 430 26.24 18.51 -16.38
C LYS A 430 26.40 17.03 -16.72
N GLU A 431 26.94 16.23 -15.80
CA GLU A 431 27.02 14.78 -15.93
C GLU A 431 26.03 14.09 -14.98
N LEU A 432 25.47 12.96 -15.43
CA LEU A 432 24.66 12.11 -14.58
C LEU A 432 25.59 11.38 -13.60
N VAL A 433 25.50 11.74 -12.33
CA VAL A 433 26.29 11.13 -11.25
C VAL A 433 25.67 9.81 -10.82
N LYS A 434 24.35 9.80 -10.60
CA LYS A 434 23.65 8.62 -10.11
C LYS A 434 22.19 8.63 -10.52
N GLU A 435 21.67 7.45 -10.81
CA GLU A 435 20.25 7.19 -10.96
C GLU A 435 19.77 6.23 -9.86
N LEU A 436 18.66 6.58 -9.23
CA LEU A 436 17.96 5.76 -8.24
C LEU A 436 16.54 5.49 -8.74
N LYS A 437 16.26 4.23 -9.08
CA LYS A 437 14.91 3.77 -9.46
C LYS A 437 14.13 3.28 -8.24
N GLY A 438 12.85 3.63 -8.20
CA GLY A 438 11.94 3.29 -7.10
C GLY A 438 12.20 4.13 -5.84
N VAL A 439 11.58 3.72 -4.73
CA VAL A 439 11.72 4.38 -3.43
C VAL A 439 13.01 3.87 -2.74
N LYS A 440 13.85 4.79 -2.25
CA LYS A 440 15.05 4.50 -1.43
C LYS A 440 14.90 5.04 -0.01
N GLN A 441 15.75 4.56 0.91
CA GLN A 441 15.72 5.07 2.28
C GLN A 441 16.18 6.53 2.31
N LYS A 442 15.73 7.27 3.33
CA LYS A 442 16.14 8.66 3.56
C LYS A 442 17.68 8.78 3.65
N SER A 443 18.31 7.84 4.35
CA SER A 443 19.76 7.77 4.55
C SER A 443 20.52 7.61 3.24
N GLU A 444 20.01 6.83 2.28
CA GLU A 444 20.63 6.67 0.96
C GLU A 444 20.65 7.99 0.17
N TYR A 445 19.52 8.71 0.10
CA TYR A 445 19.48 10.01 -0.58
C TYR A 445 20.39 11.04 0.09
N ARG A 446 20.40 11.05 1.43
CA ARG A 446 21.25 11.94 2.21
C ARG A 446 22.73 11.67 1.94
N GLN A 447 23.18 10.42 2.02
CA GLN A 447 24.56 10.04 1.72
C GLN A 447 24.94 10.37 0.26
N LEU A 448 24.02 10.14 -0.67
CA LEU A 448 24.23 10.47 -2.08
C LEU A 448 24.43 11.98 -2.29
N ILE A 449 23.65 12.82 -1.63
CA ILE A 449 23.81 14.28 -1.70
C ILE A 449 25.10 14.71 -1.00
N GLU A 450 25.36 14.25 0.24
CA GLU A 450 26.55 14.62 1.01
C GLU A 450 27.85 14.25 0.29
N SER A 451 27.90 13.10 -0.38
CA SER A 451 29.08 12.66 -1.13
C SER A 451 29.33 13.44 -2.42
N ASN A 452 28.37 14.23 -2.88
CA ASN A 452 28.42 14.96 -4.15
C ASN A 452 28.18 16.47 -4.00
N LEU A 453 28.09 17.01 -2.78
CA LEU A 453 28.04 18.46 -2.57
C LEU A 453 29.35 19.17 -2.91
#